data_AF-A0A5K0YTU3-F1
#
_entry.id   AF-A0A5K0YTU3-F1
#
_cell.length_a   1.000
_cell.length_b   1.000
_cell.length_c   1.000
_cell.angle_alpha   90.00
_cell.angle_beta   90.00
_cell.angle_gamma   90.00
#
_symmetry.space_group_name_H-M   'P 1'
#
loop_
_entity.id
_entity.type
_entity.pdbx_description
1 polymer ?
#
loop_
_entity_poly.entity_id
_entity_poly.type
_entity_poly.pdbx_seq_one_letter_code
_entity_poly.pdbx_strand_id
1 'polypeptide(L)'
;TVPDAKLGVRIKAALEIEAGFSGVGAALLSHNVNNLFIASGDEHKNQVQFALERGIPAMLADFGSDRLPYPSQAFDLIYCLECNIDWERD
;
A
#
# COMPACT_ATOMS: atom_id res chain seq x y z
N THR A 1 18.15 5.36 4.54
CA THR A 1 18.33 3.90 4.67
C THR A 1 17.42 3.42 5.78
N VAL A 2 16.45 2.54 5.52
CA VAL A 2 15.65 1.93 6.60
C VAL A 2 16.60 1.05 7.40
N PRO A 3 16.99 1.43 8.62
CA PRO A 3 17.87 0.61 9.44
C PRO A 3 17.04 -0.54 10.00
N ASP A 4 17.58 -1.76 10.04
CA ASP A 4 16.95 -2.96 10.63
C ASP A 4 15.87 -3.71 9.83
N ALA A 5 16.05 -3.87 8.51
CA ALA A 5 15.41 -5.00 7.82
C ALA A 5 15.97 -6.34 8.34
N LYS A 6 15.49 -6.82 9.48
CA LYS A 6 15.88 -8.10 10.09
C LYS A 6 15.28 -9.25 9.28
N LEU A 7 16.14 -10.08 8.71
CA LEU A 7 15.75 -11.33 8.07
C LEU A 7 15.08 -12.24 9.12
N GLY A 8 13.80 -12.59 8.90
CA GLY A 8 12.98 -13.39 9.85
C GLY A 8 11.86 -12.63 10.56
N VAL A 9 11.65 -11.34 10.28
CA VAL A 9 10.49 -10.59 10.78
C VAL A 9 9.22 -11.03 10.05
N ARG A 10 8.21 -11.44 10.81
CA ARG A 10 6.87 -11.75 10.28
C ARG A 10 6.12 -10.45 10.00
N ILE A 11 5.91 -10.14 8.73
CA ILE A 11 5.04 -9.05 8.28
C ILE A 11 3.59 -9.41 8.64
N LYS A 12 2.88 -8.48 9.28
CA LYS A 12 1.44 -8.61 9.60
C LYS A 12 0.60 -7.62 8.81
N ALA A 13 1.13 -6.43 8.55
CA ALA A 13 0.47 -5.39 7.77
C ALA A 13 1.41 -4.84 6.69
N ALA A 14 0.90 -4.77 5.45
CA ALA A 14 1.59 -4.22 4.30
C ALA A 14 0.75 -3.12 3.65
N LEU A 15 1.42 -2.06 3.19
CA LEU A 15 0.84 -1.00 2.39
C LEU A 15 1.43 -1.05 0.99
N GLU A 16 0.57 -1.12 -0.01
CA GLU A 16 0.91 -1.14 -1.42
C GLU A 16 0.40 0.14 -2.10
N ILE A 17 1.31 0.88 -2.75
CA ILE A 17 1.01 2.19 -3.36
C ILE A 17 1.24 2.10 -4.88
N GLU A 18 0.27 2.54 -5.68
CA GLU A 18 0.34 2.65 -7.16
C GLU A 18 0.73 1.36 -7.93
N ALA A 19 0.49 0.19 -7.35
CA ALA A 19 0.85 -1.09 -7.97
C ALA A 19 -0.08 -1.57 -9.12
N GLY A 20 -1.19 -0.87 -9.37
CA GLY A 20 -2.17 -1.22 -10.37
C GLY A 20 -2.60 -2.70 -10.35
N PHE A 21 -2.53 -3.37 -11.51
CA PHE A 21 -2.88 -4.78 -11.65
C PHE A 21 -1.72 -5.74 -11.35
N SER A 22 -0.49 -5.23 -11.27
CA SER A 22 0.71 -6.00 -10.94
C SER A 22 0.93 -6.17 -9.43
N GLY A 23 -0.06 -5.79 -8.63
CA GLY A 23 0.06 -5.78 -7.18
C GLY A 23 0.33 -7.16 -6.57
N VAL A 24 1.07 -7.16 -5.47
CA VAL A 24 1.41 -8.36 -4.69
C VAL A 24 0.39 -8.66 -3.59
N GLY A 25 -0.62 -7.80 -3.41
CA GLY A 25 -1.63 -7.93 -2.37
C GLY A 25 -2.31 -9.29 -2.25
N ALA A 26 -2.65 -9.93 -3.37
CA ALA A 26 -3.25 -11.26 -3.36
C ALA A 26 -2.29 -12.34 -2.83
N ALA A 27 -1.01 -12.26 -3.18
CA ALA A 27 0.02 -13.16 -2.67
C ALA A 27 0.21 -12.95 -1.16
N LEU A 28 0.30 -11.69 -0.71
CA LEU A 28 0.42 -11.35 0.71
C LEU A 28 -0.77 -11.84 1.55
N LEU A 29 -2.00 -11.66 1.05
CA LEU A 29 -3.22 -12.15 1.72
C LEU A 29 -3.19 -13.67 1.92
N SER A 30 -2.71 -14.44 0.95
CA SER A 30 -2.57 -15.90 1.06
C SER A 30 -1.59 -16.34 2.15
N HIS A 31 -0.69 -15.44 2.57
CA HIS A 31 0.26 -15.64 3.66
C HIS A 31 -0.20 -15.01 5.00
N ASN A 32 -1.49 -14.65 5.11
CA ASN A 32 -2.07 -14.04 6.30
C ASN A 32 -1.40 -12.70 6.68
N VAL A 33 -1.07 -11.91 5.64
CA VAL A 33 -0.62 -10.52 5.76
C VAL A 33 -1.79 -9.61 5.37
N ASN A 34 -2.14 -8.67 6.23
CA ASN A 34 -3.14 -7.65 5.93
C ASN A 34 -2.56 -6.63 4.94
N ASN A 35 -2.96 -6.71 3.68
CA ASN A 35 -2.54 -5.77 2.65
C ASN A 35 -3.58 -4.67 2.45
N LEU A 36 -3.14 -3.40 2.38
CA LEU A 36 -3.95 -2.29 1.91
C LEU A 36 -3.35 -1.76 0.60
N PHE A 37 -4.18 -1.64 -0.43
CA PHE A 37 -3.81 -0.99 -1.68
C PHE A 37 -4.29 0.46 -1.70
N ILE A 38 -3.41 1.40 -2.03
CA ILE A 38 -3.75 2.80 -2.26
C ILE A 38 -3.36 3.18 -3.69
N ALA A 39 -4.31 3.75 -4.40
CA ALA A 39 -4.05 4.49 -5.62
C ALA A 39 -4.29 5.99 -5.35
N SER A 40 -3.43 6.84 -5.90
CA SER A 40 -3.59 8.27 -5.93
C SER A 40 -4.33 8.67 -7.21
N GLY A 41 -5.16 9.70 -7.11
CA GLY A 41 -5.88 10.22 -8.26
C GLY A 41 -7.14 9.43 -8.64
N ASP A 42 -8.13 10.17 -9.12
CA ASP A 42 -9.44 9.64 -9.50
C ASP A 42 -9.37 8.75 -10.76
N GLU A 43 -8.33 8.88 -11.57
CA GLU A 43 -8.07 8.09 -12.77
C GLU A 43 -7.91 6.59 -12.47
N HIS A 44 -7.57 6.22 -11.23
CA HIS A 44 -7.34 4.84 -10.80
C HIS A 44 -8.52 4.20 -10.04
N LYS A 45 -9.71 4.83 -10.05
CA LYS A 45 -10.95 4.31 -9.43
C LYS A 45 -11.28 2.87 -9.83
N ASN A 46 -11.09 2.55 -11.09
CA ASN A 46 -11.27 1.23 -11.67
C ASN A 46 -10.30 0.17 -11.10
N GLN A 47 -9.05 0.55 -10.80
CA GLN A 47 -8.08 -0.35 -10.15
C GLN A 47 -8.48 -0.63 -8.71
N VAL A 48 -8.90 0.40 -7.96
CA VAL A 48 -9.41 0.25 -6.59
C VAL A 48 -10.64 -0.65 -6.56
N GLN A 49 -11.60 -0.41 -7.46
CA GLN A 49 -12.81 -1.23 -7.57
C GLN A 49 -12.47 -2.70 -7.88
N PHE A 50 -11.54 -2.95 -8.80
CA PHE A 50 -11.10 -4.29 -9.15
C PHE A 50 -10.39 -5.02 -8.00
N ALA A 51 -9.61 -4.30 -7.19
CA ALA A 51 -8.96 -4.83 -5.99
C ALA A 51 -10.02 -5.24 -4.95
N LEU A 52 -11.02 -4.38 -4.72
CA LEU A 52 -12.15 -4.67 -3.83
C LEU A 52 -12.95 -5.91 -4.28
N GLU A 53 -13.20 -6.06 -5.58
CA GLU A 53 -13.86 -7.24 -6.16
C GLU A 53 -13.08 -8.55 -5.93
N ARG A 54 -11.77 -8.46 -5.68
CA ARG A 54 -10.90 -9.59 -5.31
C ARG A 54 -10.74 -9.78 -3.80
N GLY A 55 -11.45 -8.99 -3.00
CA GLY A 55 -11.34 -9.02 -1.54
C GLY A 55 -10.06 -8.40 -0.99
N ILE A 56 -9.34 -7.61 -1.80
CA ILE A 56 -8.17 -6.85 -1.35
C ILE A 56 -8.69 -5.51 -0.81
N PRO A 57 -8.41 -5.16 0.46
CA PRO A 57 -8.69 -3.82 0.98
C PRO A 57 -8.00 -2.76 0.11
N ALA A 58 -8.78 -1.81 -0.40
CA ALA A 58 -8.26 -0.78 -1.30
C ALA A 58 -8.99 0.56 -1.10
N MET A 59 -8.28 1.66 -1.33
CA MET A 59 -8.84 3.01 -1.26
C MET A 59 -8.11 3.99 -2.20
N LEU A 60 -8.74 5.14 -2.41
CA LEU A 60 -8.08 6.30 -3.01
C LEU A 60 -7.54 7.21 -1.90
N ALA A 61 -6.30 7.65 -2.04
CA ALA A 61 -5.72 8.72 -1.24
C ALA A 61 -4.50 9.31 -1.94
N ASP A 62 -4.34 10.62 -1.85
CA ASP A 62 -3.15 11.32 -2.31
C ASP A 62 -2.25 11.61 -1.10
N PHE A 63 -1.07 10.97 -1.04
CA PHE A 63 -0.12 11.15 0.06
C PHE A 63 0.41 12.59 0.20
N GLY A 64 0.28 13.43 -0.83
CA GLY A 64 0.66 14.84 -0.80
C GLY A 64 -0.39 15.76 -0.16
N SER A 65 -1.68 15.40 -0.19
CA SER A 65 -2.77 16.22 0.36
C SER A 65 -3.52 15.57 1.52
N ASP A 66 -3.54 14.25 1.57
CA ASP A 66 -4.35 13.47 2.47
C ASP A 66 -3.49 12.88 3.59
N ARG A 67 -3.92 13.12 4.83
CA ARG A 67 -3.40 12.37 5.97
C ARG A 67 -4.17 11.07 6.09
N LEU A 68 -3.48 9.93 5.94
CA LEU A 68 -4.10 8.62 6.09
C LEU A 68 -4.71 8.43 7.50
N PRO A 69 -5.86 7.74 7.62
CA PRO A 69 -6.55 7.49 8.89
C PRO A 69 -5.89 6.37 9.74
N TYR A 70 -4.58 6.21 9.61
CA TYR A 70 -3.80 5.19 10.30
C TYR A 70 -2.73 5.85 11.19
N PRO A 71 -2.43 5.30 12.37
CA PRO A 71 -1.35 5.82 13.20
C PRO A 71 0.00 5.66 12.50
N SER A 72 0.99 6.44 12.93
CA SER A 72 2.38 6.22 12.52
C SER A 72 2.81 4.78 12.82
N GLN A 73 3.58 4.17 11.91
CA GLN A 73 4.04 2.78 12.02
C GLN A 73 2.90 1.73 12.01
N ALA A 74 1.75 2.03 11.40
CA ALA A 74 0.66 1.07 11.22
C ALA A 74 1.00 -0.12 10.29
N PHE A 75 2.02 0.02 9.45
CA PHE A 75 2.42 -0.97 8.46
C PHE A 75 3.86 -1.43 8.71
N ASP A 76 4.10 -2.74 8.65
CA ASP A 76 5.42 -3.36 8.80
C ASP A 76 6.23 -3.28 7.49
N LEU A 77 5.53 -3.21 6.36
CA LEU A 77 6.08 -3.11 5.02
C LEU A 77 5.31 -2.05 4.23
N ILE A 78 6.04 -1.17 3.56
CA ILE A 78 5.49 -0.27 2.55
C ILE A 78 6.18 -0.59 1.24
N TYR A 79 5.39 -0.87 0.22
CA TYR A 79 5.84 -1.13 -1.15
C TYR A 79 5.15 -0.15 -2.09
N CYS A 80 5.92 0.43 -2.98
CA CYS A 80 5.48 1.42 -3.94
C CYS A 80 6.00 1.02 -5.32
N LEU A 81 5.13 0.99 -6.32
CA LEU A 81 5.50 0.75 -7.71
C LEU A 81 5.15 1.99 -8.52
N GLU A 82 6.14 2.58 -9.18
CA GLU A 82 5.96 3.76 -10.04
C GLU A 82 5.29 4.98 -9.36
N CYS A 83 5.26 5.07 -8.02
CA CYS A 83 4.64 6.20 -7.37
C CYS A 83 5.46 7.48 -7.57
N ASN A 84 4.82 8.48 -8.16
CA ASN A 84 5.37 9.82 -8.28
C ASN A 84 5.09 10.65 -7.01
N ILE A 85 5.46 10.10 -5.85
CA ILE A 85 5.27 10.73 -4.53
C ILE A 85 6.61 11.33 -4.10
N ASP A 86 6.60 12.65 -3.85
CA ASP A 86 7.74 13.35 -3.27
C ASP A 86 7.72 13.21 -1.74
N TRP A 87 8.51 12.27 -1.22
CA TRP A 87 8.57 11.96 0.21
C TRP A 87 9.47 12.92 1.01
N GLU A 88 10.28 13.74 0.35
CA GLU A 88 11.25 14.66 0.99
C GLU A 88 10.76 16.11 1.03
N ARG A 89 9.58 16.40 0.49
CA ARG A 89 8.99 17.75 0.59
C ARG A 89 8.48 18.03 2.00
N ASP A 90 9.24 18.86 2.72
CA ASP A 90 8.83 19.55 3.94
C ASP A 90 7.72 20.60 3.67
#